data_AF-A0A923YNJ7-F1
#
_entry.id   AF-A0A923YNJ7-F1
#
_cell.length_a   1.000
_cell.length_b   1.000
_cell.length_c   1.000
_cell.angle_alpha   90.00
_cell.angle_beta   90.00
_cell.angle_gamma   90.00
#
_symmetry.space_group_name_H-M   'P 1'
#
loop_
_entity.id
_entity.type
_entity.pdbx_description
1 polymer ?
#
loop_
_entity_poly.entity_id
_entity_poly.type
_entity_poly.pdbx_seq_one_letter_code
_entity_poly.pdbx_strand_id
1 'polypeptide(L)'
;MKAALVVSAIFCFYFAIIYLIGRRKWSRMAATLWARRPNPTQGEFVSFLAPDVEPETAEWFWNELHVYFRPTLTPHPDDDLMSDLPIDGDEPDDWVQEYCRRNGLSLRQLGKWPDRRPVTPRNLLGWLESERRRLTTN
;
A
#
# COMPACT_ATOMS: atom_id res chain seq x y z
N MET A 1 41.57 0.22 18.79
CA MET A 1 40.79 -1.03 18.63
C MET A 1 39.62 -1.16 19.61
N LYS A 2 39.81 -1.02 20.94
CA LYS A 2 38.70 -1.18 21.92
C LYS A 2 37.55 -0.18 21.74
N ALA A 3 37.86 1.10 21.47
CA ALA A 3 36.84 2.13 21.26
C ALA A 3 35.94 1.88 20.03
N ALA A 4 36.52 1.41 18.92
CA ALA A 4 35.77 1.08 17.71
C ALA A 4 34.79 -0.08 17.94
N LEU A 5 35.20 -1.12 18.68
CA LEU A 5 34.33 -2.24 19.04
C LEU A 5 33.16 -1.81 19.94
N VAL A 6 33.40 -0.89 20.89
CA VAL A 6 32.34 -0.35 21.77
C VAL A 6 31.34 0.48 20.96
N VAL A 7 31.81 1.35 20.07
CA VAL A 7 30.95 2.16 19.20
C VAL A 7 30.11 1.25 18.29
N SER A 8 30.71 0.25 17.65
CA SER A 8 29.98 -0.73 16.84
C SER A 8 28.93 -1.49 17.65
N ALA A 9 29.24 -1.92 18.87
CA ALA A 9 28.27 -2.60 19.74
C ALA A 9 27.08 -1.70 20.11
N ILE A 10 27.31 -0.42 20.39
CA ILE A 10 26.25 0.56 20.68
C ILE A 10 25.34 0.72 19.46
N PHE A 11 25.90 0.87 18.26
CA PHE A 11 25.10 0.96 17.02
C PHE A 11 24.27 -0.31 16.80
N CYS A 12 24.87 -1.50 16.91
CA CYS A 12 24.14 -2.75 16.77
C CYS A 12 22.98 -2.87 17.77
N PHE A 13 23.22 -2.49 19.03
CA PHE A 13 22.19 -2.51 20.07
C PHE A 13 21.07 -1.52 19.79
N TYR A 14 21.42 -0.31 19.35
CA TYR A 14 20.46 0.72 18.94
C TYR A 14 19.55 0.24 17.79
N PHE A 15 20.13 -0.31 16.71
CA PHE A 15 19.35 -0.87 15.60
C PHE A 15 18.49 -2.06 16.03
N ALA A 16 18.99 -2.93 16.90
CA ALA A 16 18.21 -4.05 17.44
C ALA A 16 16.98 -3.58 18.23
N ILE A 17 17.12 -2.53 19.06
CA ILE A 17 16.00 -1.94 19.79
C ILE A 17 14.95 -1.37 18.83
N ILE A 18 15.39 -0.56 17.84
CA ILE A 18 14.48 0.03 16.85
C ILE A 18 13.71 -1.06 16.10
N TYR A 19 14.41 -2.10 15.64
CA TYR A 19 13.81 -3.23 14.96
C TYR A 19 12.75 -3.93 15.83
N LEU A 20 13.05 -4.20 17.10
CA LEU A 20 12.12 -4.85 18.02
C LEU A 20 10.87 -3.98 18.30
N ILE A 21 11.04 -2.67 18.44
CA ILE A 21 9.92 -1.73 18.61
C ILE A 21 9.05 -1.70 17.36
N GLY A 22 9.66 -1.55 16.17
CA GLY A 22 8.96 -1.55 14.89
C GLY A 22 8.18 -2.83 14.66
N ARG A 23 8.80 -3.99 14.87
CA ARG A 23 8.16 -5.31 14.76
C ARG A 23 6.96 -5.44 15.69
N ARG A 24 7.08 -5.02 16.96
CA ARG A 24 5.97 -5.05 17.91
C ARG A 24 4.81 -4.14 17.51
N LYS A 25 5.10 -2.93 17.05
CA LYS A 25 4.09 -1.99 16.55
C LYS A 25 3.33 -2.59 15.36
N TRP A 26 4.07 -3.10 14.38
CA TRP A 26 3.49 -3.78 13.21
C TRP A 26 2.61 -4.95 13.60
N SER A 27 3.08 -5.85 14.49
CA SER A 27 2.26 -7.00 14.93
C SER A 27 0.96 -6.58 15.62
N ARG A 28 0.95 -5.48 16.38
CA ARG A 28 -0.28 -4.97 17.01
C ARG A 28 -1.25 -4.39 16.00
N MET A 29 -0.76 -3.58 15.05
CA MET A 29 -1.57 -3.02 13.97
C MET A 29 -2.16 -4.14 13.12
N ALA A 30 -1.34 -5.13 12.74
CA ALA A 30 -1.78 -6.27 11.97
C ALA A 30 -2.83 -7.11 12.70
N ALA A 31 -2.66 -7.38 14.00
CA ALA A 31 -3.67 -8.08 14.80
C ALA A 31 -4.98 -7.30 14.91
N THR A 32 -4.90 -5.97 15.00
CA THR A 32 -6.07 -5.08 15.04
C THR A 32 -6.83 -5.11 13.72
N LEU A 33 -6.11 -5.03 12.60
CA LEU A 33 -6.67 -5.19 11.25
C LEU A 33 -7.32 -6.56 11.06
N TRP A 34 -6.63 -7.61 11.49
CA TRP A 34 -7.13 -8.98 11.39
C TRP A 34 -8.48 -9.13 12.10
N ALA A 35 -8.61 -8.56 13.30
CA ALA A 35 -9.80 -8.69 14.13
C ALA A 35 -11.01 -7.88 13.62
N ARG A 36 -10.77 -6.78 12.89
CA ARG A 36 -11.84 -5.84 12.51
C ARG A 36 -12.45 -6.10 11.13
N ARG A 37 -11.78 -6.86 10.26
CA ARG A 37 -12.22 -7.07 8.87
C ARG A 37 -11.91 -8.48 8.35
N PRO A 38 -12.63 -8.97 7.33
CA PRO A 38 -12.24 -10.20 6.66
C PRO A 38 -10.88 -10.06 5.97
N ASN A 39 -10.20 -11.19 5.77
CA ASN A 39 -8.99 -11.30 4.98
C ASN A 39 -9.36 -12.00 3.66
N PRO A 40 -9.69 -11.24 2.61
CA PRO A 40 -10.14 -11.82 1.36
C PRO A 40 -9.00 -12.58 0.69
N THR A 41 -9.35 -13.52 -0.17
CA THR A 41 -8.47 -14.06 -1.20
C THR A 41 -8.26 -13.03 -2.32
N GLN A 42 -7.30 -13.27 -3.21
CA GLN A 42 -7.08 -12.40 -4.37
C GLN A 42 -8.34 -12.29 -5.24
N GLY A 43 -9.02 -13.41 -5.50
CA GLY A 43 -10.24 -13.43 -6.31
C GLY A 43 -11.38 -12.64 -5.66
N GLU A 44 -11.52 -12.70 -4.33
CA GLU A 44 -12.50 -11.88 -3.60
C GLU A 44 -12.13 -10.39 -3.63
N PHE A 45 -10.85 -10.04 -3.47
CA PHE A 45 -10.37 -8.67 -3.59
C PHE A 45 -10.67 -8.07 -4.98
N VAL A 46 -10.39 -8.82 -6.04
CA VAL A 46 -10.72 -8.44 -7.42
C VAL A 46 -12.24 -8.28 -7.57
N SER A 47 -13.02 -9.23 -7.06
CA SER A 47 -14.48 -9.19 -7.12
C SER A 47 -15.06 -7.97 -6.38
N PHE A 48 -14.47 -7.57 -5.25
CA PHE A 48 -14.89 -6.39 -4.50
C PHE A 48 -14.63 -5.06 -5.24
N LEU A 49 -13.68 -5.05 -6.19
CA LEU A 49 -13.30 -3.87 -6.97
C LEU A 49 -13.93 -3.82 -8.37
N ALA A 50 -14.46 -4.94 -8.86
CA ALA A 50 -14.99 -5.11 -10.21
C ALA A 50 -16.01 -4.05 -10.70
N PRO A 51 -16.83 -3.37 -9.85
CA PRO A 51 -17.71 -2.31 -10.34
C PRO A 51 -16.97 -1.11 -10.95
N ASP A 52 -15.78 -0.81 -10.44
CA ASP A 52 -15.06 0.44 -10.75
C ASP A 52 -13.67 0.20 -11.37
N VAL A 53 -13.16 -1.03 -11.27
CA VAL A 53 -11.77 -1.37 -11.57
C VAL A 53 -11.68 -2.60 -12.44
N GLU A 54 -10.87 -2.52 -13.49
CA GLU A 54 -10.56 -3.67 -14.35
C GLU A 54 -9.85 -4.78 -13.55
N PRO A 55 -10.17 -6.07 -13.81
CA PRO A 55 -9.56 -7.18 -13.07
C PRO A 55 -8.03 -7.16 -13.06
N GLU A 56 -7.40 -6.84 -14.21
CA GLU A 56 -5.93 -6.78 -14.33
C GLU A 56 -5.32 -5.70 -13.43
N THR A 57 -5.99 -4.55 -13.30
CA THR A 57 -5.56 -3.47 -12.40
C THR A 57 -5.68 -3.90 -10.94
N ALA A 58 -6.79 -4.54 -10.57
CA ALA A 58 -6.99 -5.06 -9.22
C ALA A 58 -5.96 -6.15 -8.85
N GLU A 59 -5.67 -7.07 -9.77
CA GLU A 59 -4.67 -8.14 -9.57
C GLU A 59 -3.26 -7.60 -9.42
N TRP A 60 -2.87 -6.61 -10.22
CA TRP A 60 -1.58 -5.94 -10.05
C TRP A 60 -1.48 -5.30 -8.67
N PHE A 61 -2.48 -4.51 -8.29
CA PHE A 61 -2.42 -3.79 -7.03
C PHE A 61 -2.44 -4.71 -5.81
N TRP A 62 -3.15 -5.84 -5.91
CA TRP A 62 -3.05 -6.91 -4.92
C TRP A 62 -1.59 -7.36 -4.70
N ASN A 63 -0.84 -7.56 -5.79
CA ASN A 63 0.55 -7.98 -5.72
C ASN A 63 1.45 -6.91 -5.11
N GLU A 64 1.26 -5.64 -5.49
CA GLU A 64 1.98 -4.50 -4.88
C GLU A 64 1.74 -4.45 -3.37
N LEU A 65 0.49 -4.55 -2.93
CA LEU A 65 0.16 -4.52 -1.51
C LEU A 65 0.71 -5.74 -0.76
N HIS A 66 0.89 -6.88 -1.41
CA HIS A 66 1.20 -8.12 -0.71
C HIS A 66 2.50 -8.06 0.09
N VAL A 67 3.46 -7.22 -0.32
CA VAL A 67 4.73 -7.01 0.41
C VAL A 67 4.53 -6.38 1.80
N TYR A 68 3.45 -5.61 1.99
CA TYR A 68 3.15 -4.91 3.24
C TYR A 68 2.27 -5.74 4.20
N PHE A 69 1.41 -6.60 3.64
CA PHE A 69 0.42 -7.37 4.40
C PHE A 69 0.93 -8.76 4.81
N ARG A 70 1.93 -9.32 4.11
CA ARG A 70 2.49 -10.63 4.46
C ARG A 70 3.25 -10.61 5.79
N PRO A 71 3.29 -11.74 6.52
CA PRO A 71 2.69 -13.03 6.17
C PRO A 71 1.27 -13.27 6.73
N THR A 72 0.73 -12.37 7.56
CA THR A 72 -0.47 -12.68 8.38
C THR A 72 -1.76 -12.04 7.87
N LEU A 73 -1.68 -11.06 6.99
CA LEU A 73 -2.83 -10.38 6.42
C LEU A 73 -2.88 -10.54 4.90
N THR A 74 -4.08 -10.38 4.38
CA THR A 74 -4.29 -10.11 2.95
C THR A 74 -4.83 -8.69 2.77
N PRO A 75 -4.50 -8.02 1.65
CA PRO A 75 -5.05 -6.70 1.36
C PRO A 75 -6.59 -6.70 1.34
N HIS A 76 -7.22 -5.64 1.86
CA HIS A 76 -8.66 -5.42 1.72
C HIS A 76 -8.94 -4.11 0.96
N PRO A 77 -9.99 -4.03 0.12
CA PRO A 77 -10.26 -2.84 -0.71
C PRO A 77 -10.46 -1.54 0.06
N ASP A 78 -10.85 -1.65 1.32
CA ASP A 78 -11.19 -0.53 2.20
C ASP A 78 -10.16 -0.31 3.32
N ASP A 79 -9.01 -0.99 3.28
CA ASP A 79 -7.90 -0.64 4.17
C ASP A 79 -7.38 0.77 3.81
N ASP A 80 -7.25 1.62 4.81
CA ASP A 80 -6.61 2.93 4.70
C ASP A 80 -5.09 2.72 4.71
N LEU A 81 -4.49 2.82 3.52
CA LEU A 81 -3.08 2.53 3.28
C LEU A 81 -2.16 3.49 4.04
N MET A 82 -2.66 4.64 4.51
CA MET A 82 -1.87 5.63 5.24
C MET A 82 -1.92 5.46 6.76
N SER A 83 -2.93 4.75 7.29
CA SER A 83 -3.19 4.71 8.73
C SER A 83 -3.19 3.29 9.32
N ASP A 84 -3.51 2.28 8.52
CA ASP A 84 -3.72 0.92 8.99
C ASP A 84 -2.44 0.08 9.10
N LEU A 85 -1.45 0.38 8.28
CA LEU A 85 -0.12 -0.24 8.30
C LEU A 85 0.96 0.85 8.24
N PRO A 86 2.20 0.56 8.70
CA PRO A 86 3.31 1.48 8.57
C PRO A 86 3.87 1.47 7.14
N ILE A 87 3.02 1.74 6.16
CA ILE A 87 3.40 1.95 4.77
C ILE A 87 4.04 3.34 4.69
N ASP A 88 5.04 3.50 3.82
CA ASP A 88 5.67 4.79 3.61
C ASP A 88 4.67 5.80 3.03
N GLY A 89 4.78 7.06 3.45
CA GLY A 89 3.85 8.11 3.02
C GLY A 89 3.95 8.46 1.54
N ASP A 90 5.10 8.16 0.92
CA ASP A 90 5.36 8.41 -0.50
C ASP A 90 4.89 7.26 -1.40
N GLU A 91 4.60 6.09 -0.82
CA GLU A 91 4.23 4.87 -1.55
C GLU A 91 3.00 5.06 -2.49
N PRO A 92 1.94 5.80 -2.11
CA PRO A 92 0.84 6.08 -3.03
C PRO A 92 1.28 6.77 -4.33
N ASP A 93 2.24 7.70 -4.25
CA ASP A 93 2.73 8.39 -5.44
C ASP A 93 3.51 7.43 -6.35
N ASP A 94 4.26 6.49 -5.78
CA ASP A 94 4.98 5.45 -6.53
C ASP A 94 4.00 4.48 -7.23
N TRP A 95 2.91 4.08 -6.58
CA TRP A 95 1.87 3.28 -7.22
C TRP A 95 1.18 4.02 -8.37
N VAL A 96 0.93 5.33 -8.22
CA VAL A 96 0.36 6.15 -9.29
C VAL A 96 1.32 6.25 -10.48
N GLN A 97 2.62 6.47 -10.22
CA GLN A 97 3.66 6.46 -11.24
C GLN A 97 3.71 5.14 -12.02
N GLU A 98 3.69 4.02 -11.29
CA GLU A 98 3.73 2.70 -11.89
C GLU A 98 2.46 2.40 -12.71
N TYR A 99 1.27 2.75 -12.20
CA TYR A 99 0.02 2.62 -12.95
C TYR A 99 0.06 3.41 -14.26
N CYS A 100 0.52 4.66 -14.21
CA CYS A 100 0.69 5.50 -15.40
C CYS A 100 1.64 4.85 -16.40
N ARG A 101 2.78 4.35 -15.94
CA ARG A 101 3.77 3.67 -16.78
C ARG A 101 3.18 2.44 -17.47
N ARG A 102 2.42 1.61 -16.75
CA ARG A 102 1.77 0.40 -17.30
C ARG A 102 0.70 0.71 -18.34
N ASN A 103 0.01 1.85 -18.21
CA ASN A 103 -1.09 2.25 -19.08
C ASN A 103 -0.72 3.31 -20.14
N GLY A 104 0.55 3.69 -20.25
CA GLY A 104 1.01 4.70 -21.21
C GLY A 104 0.47 6.11 -20.93
N LEU A 105 0.15 6.42 -19.67
CA LEU A 105 -0.39 7.72 -19.25
C LEU A 105 0.73 8.65 -18.75
N SER A 106 0.54 9.97 -18.88
CA SER A 106 1.40 10.96 -18.22
C SER A 106 0.81 11.41 -16.89
N LEU A 107 1.63 11.43 -15.83
CA LEU A 107 1.25 11.98 -14.52
C LEU A 107 0.71 13.41 -14.61
N ARG A 108 1.24 14.21 -15.54
CA ARG A 108 0.82 15.62 -15.73
C ARG A 108 -0.59 15.77 -16.29
N GLN A 109 -1.12 14.71 -16.89
CA GLN A 109 -2.46 14.70 -17.47
C GLN A 109 -3.51 14.24 -16.47
N LEU A 110 -3.11 13.61 -15.36
CA LEU A 110 -4.02 13.23 -14.29
C LEU A 110 -4.60 14.47 -13.61
N GLY A 111 -5.87 14.39 -13.26
CA GLY A 111 -6.54 15.33 -12.38
C GLY A 111 -5.92 15.28 -10.98
N LYS A 112 -6.33 16.22 -10.12
CA LYS A 112 -5.91 16.16 -8.72
C LYS A 112 -6.62 15.01 -8.00
N TRP A 113 -5.91 14.35 -7.08
CA TRP A 113 -6.54 13.46 -6.12
C TRP A 113 -7.67 14.20 -5.38
N PRO A 114 -8.87 13.61 -5.24
CA PRO A 114 -9.97 14.30 -4.58
C PRO A 114 -9.67 14.57 -3.09
N ASP A 115 -9.83 15.83 -2.67
CA ASP A 115 -9.59 16.25 -1.29
C ASP A 115 -10.38 15.38 -0.29
N ARG A 116 -9.73 15.05 0.84
CA ARG A 116 -10.32 14.34 1.99
C ARG A 116 -10.78 12.90 1.74
N ARG A 117 -10.51 12.31 0.58
CA ARG A 117 -10.73 10.86 0.40
C ARG A 117 -9.59 10.07 1.05
N PRO A 118 -9.91 9.05 1.86
CA PRO A 118 -8.89 8.15 2.39
C PRO A 118 -8.24 7.39 1.24
N VAL A 119 -6.93 7.12 1.36
CA VAL A 119 -6.16 6.39 0.35
C VAL A 119 -6.39 4.90 0.59
N THR A 120 -7.54 4.42 0.14
CA THR A 120 -7.85 2.98 0.13
C THR A 120 -7.63 2.41 -1.27
N PRO A 121 -7.39 1.10 -1.43
CA PRO A 121 -7.29 0.48 -2.75
C PRO A 121 -8.49 0.80 -3.64
N ARG A 122 -9.71 0.75 -3.09
CA ARG A 122 -10.94 1.09 -3.82
C ARG A 122 -10.91 2.51 -4.35
N ASN A 123 -10.60 3.47 -3.49
CA ASN A 123 -10.61 4.88 -3.87
C ASN A 123 -9.49 5.17 -4.88
N LEU A 124 -8.29 4.64 -4.63
CA LEU A 124 -7.11 4.90 -5.44
C LEU A 124 -7.28 4.34 -6.85
N LEU A 125 -7.62 3.06 -6.96
CA LEU A 125 -7.80 2.40 -8.25
C LEU A 125 -9.02 2.92 -8.99
N GLY A 126 -10.14 3.16 -8.30
CA GLY A 126 -11.34 3.72 -8.92
C GLY A 126 -11.08 5.10 -9.53
N TRP A 127 -10.29 5.95 -8.84
CA TRP A 127 -9.86 7.23 -9.40
C TRP A 127 -8.93 7.05 -10.61
N LEU A 128 -7.91 6.19 -10.52
CA LEU A 128 -6.99 5.91 -11.63
C LEU A 128 -7.71 5.40 -12.88
N GLU A 129 -8.66 4.47 -12.73
CA GLU A 129 -9.47 3.95 -13.83
C GLU A 129 -10.43 4.99 -14.39
N SER A 130 -10.95 5.89 -13.56
CA SER A 130 -11.75 7.03 -14.04
C SER A 130 -10.90 7.99 -14.89
N GLU A 131 -9.67 8.23 -14.49
CA GLU A 131 -8.73 9.11 -15.19
C GLU A 131 -8.24 8.49 -16.50
N ARG A 132 -7.91 7.20 -16.49
CA ARG A 132 -7.58 6.44 -17.71
C ARG A 132 -8.70 6.57 -18.72
N ARG A 133 -9.96 6.29 -18.33
CA ARG A 133 -11.13 6.44 -19.20
C ARG A 133 -11.26 7.86 -19.76
N ARG A 134 -11.15 8.88 -18.90
CA ARG A 134 -11.20 10.31 -19.29
C ARG A 134 -10.16 10.67 -20.36
N LEU A 135 -8.96 10.09 -20.26
CA LEU A 135 -7.84 10.37 -21.17
C LEU A 135 -7.88 9.55 -22.46
N THR A 136 -8.49 8.36 -22.45
CA THR A 136 -8.59 7.49 -23.63
C THR A 136 -9.82 7.72 -24.51
N THR A 137 -10.85 8.39 -23.98
CA THR A 137 -12.10 8.68 -24.72
C THR A 137 -12.07 10.02 -25.45
N ASN A 138 -11.01 10.82 -25.29
CA ASN A 138 -10.73 12.00 -26.13
C ASN A 138 -9.81 11.62 -27.29
#